data_AF-A0A6P4E0Q2-F1
#
_entry.id   AF-A0A6P4E0Q2-F1
#
_cell.length_a   1.000
_cell.length_b   1.000
_cell.length_c   1.000
_cell.angle_alpha   90.00
_cell.angle_beta   90.00
_cell.angle_gamma   90.00
#
_symmetry.space_group_name_H-M   'P 1'
#
loop_
_entity.id
_entity.type
_entity.pdbx_description
1 polymer ?
#
loop_
_entity_poly.entity_id
_entity_poly.type
_entity_poly.pdbx_seq_one_letter_code
_entity_poly.pdbx_strand_id
1 'polypeptide(L)'
;MFKLNTCFWFAIALIVWNACASQAKSLDDIRAEGPLGWMGISNSRDQKSVKKIAIEEFKEKLGRLQAQQKDIQKILAIQQDSLNYLKKEQNSLMENGMNKIDDLMASLLERMEKQQKDSQTKMEAQEQEWDKLKIQQEVAKEMSEDIQEKQKKMEDRMETFMNKMEGLHTSLVDRMEKHEKDRQTKTEAQVQLISQPKIEFPDDYEISKEVPEDSEELSTPNRFEKIGSRLFYIERTNKLNWFEAESFCQERGGHLAAFENLAEYNAVRAKIPGFDLYWIGINDQAEEGVFVSSASGEPAPYLNWLRNQPDSAGDEDCVQMFGSTSFNGLNDNICSKKMLFICQADEKIQY
;
A
#
# COMPACT_ATOMS: atom_id res chain seq x y z
N MET A 1 22.40 40.21 -29.30
CA MET A 1 22.43 39.92 -30.75
C MET A 1 22.43 41.16 -31.68
N PHE A 2 22.65 42.39 -31.19
CA PHE A 2 22.61 43.61 -32.02
C PHE A 2 23.98 44.18 -32.44
N LYS A 3 25.11 43.60 -32.03
CA LYS A 3 26.46 44.09 -32.37
C LYS A 3 27.18 43.32 -33.49
N LEU A 4 26.65 42.17 -33.94
CA LEU A 4 27.24 41.39 -35.04
C LEU A 4 26.68 41.74 -36.43
N ASN A 5 25.54 42.42 -36.50
CA ASN A 5 24.89 42.72 -37.79
C ASN A 5 25.52 43.93 -38.49
N THR A 6 26.04 44.91 -37.73
CA THR A 6 26.69 46.10 -38.31
C THR A 6 28.03 45.76 -38.98
N CYS A 7 28.84 44.86 -38.41
CA CYS A 7 30.11 44.46 -39.02
C CYS A 7 29.94 43.70 -40.35
N PHE A 8 28.86 42.94 -40.51
CA PHE A 8 28.59 42.20 -41.75
C PHE A 8 28.20 43.14 -42.89
N TRP A 9 27.35 44.13 -42.62
CA TRP A 9 26.99 45.15 -43.61
C TRP A 9 28.14 46.13 -43.91
N PHE A 10 29.00 46.45 -42.93
CA PHE A 10 30.22 47.24 -43.18
C PHE A 10 31.23 46.47 -44.04
N ALA A 11 31.39 45.16 -43.84
CA ALA A 11 32.28 44.34 -44.66
C ALA A 11 31.79 44.25 -46.11
N ILE A 12 30.47 44.11 -46.34
CA ILE A 12 29.89 44.13 -47.68
C ILE A 12 30.02 45.51 -48.33
N ALA A 13 29.79 46.61 -47.58
CA ALA A 13 30.01 47.96 -48.07
C ALA A 13 31.48 48.24 -48.42
N LEU A 14 32.44 47.71 -47.66
CA LEU A 14 33.88 47.80 -47.95
C LEU A 14 34.28 46.97 -49.19
N ILE A 15 33.68 45.80 -49.39
CA ILE A 15 33.92 44.98 -50.58
C ILE A 15 33.33 45.65 -51.84
N VAL A 16 32.14 46.22 -51.73
CA VAL A 16 31.50 46.97 -52.84
C VAL A 16 32.25 48.29 -53.11
N TRP A 17 32.68 49.02 -52.08
CA TRP A 17 33.51 50.23 -52.22
C TRP A 17 34.87 49.92 -52.85
N ASN A 18 35.54 48.85 -52.42
CA ASN A 18 36.83 48.44 -53.00
C ASN A 18 36.68 47.93 -54.44
N ALA A 19 35.58 47.23 -54.77
CA ALA A 19 35.30 46.81 -56.15
C ALA A 19 34.95 48.01 -57.06
N CYS A 20 34.23 49.00 -56.54
CA CYS A 20 33.90 50.23 -57.28
C CYS A 20 35.14 51.14 -57.42
N ALA A 21 35.99 51.22 -56.39
CA ALA A 21 37.25 51.95 -56.42
C ALA A 21 38.30 51.27 -57.31
N SER A 22 38.31 49.94 -57.43
CA SER A 22 39.20 49.24 -58.38
C SER A 22 38.76 49.44 -59.84
N GLN A 23 37.46 49.61 -60.09
CA GLN A 23 36.94 49.99 -61.41
C GLN A 23 37.17 51.47 -61.72
N ALA A 24 37.08 52.37 -60.73
CA ALA A 24 37.41 53.78 -60.88
C ALA A 24 38.91 54.03 -61.16
N LYS A 25 39.82 53.29 -60.50
CA LYS A 25 41.26 53.35 -60.80
C LYS A 25 41.59 52.96 -62.24
N SER A 26 40.87 51.99 -62.81
CA SER A 26 41.07 51.57 -64.20
C SER A 26 40.62 52.61 -65.24
N LEU A 27 39.78 53.58 -64.85
CA LEU A 27 39.31 54.66 -65.73
C LEU A 27 40.30 55.84 -65.76
N ASP A 28 41.01 56.10 -64.65
CA ASP A 28 42.10 57.10 -64.60
C ASP A 28 43.39 56.58 -65.27
N ASP A 29 43.69 55.28 -65.20
CA ASP A 29 44.83 54.66 -65.89
C ASP A 29 44.69 54.72 -67.43
N ILE A 30 43.46 54.73 -67.97
CA ILE A 30 43.22 54.91 -69.42
C ILE A 30 43.44 56.38 -69.87
N ARG A 31 43.42 57.34 -68.94
CA ARG A 31 43.74 58.75 -69.25
C ARG A 31 45.25 59.03 -69.25
N ALA A 32 46.07 58.12 -68.72
CA ALA A 32 47.52 58.31 -68.54
C ALA A 32 48.38 57.65 -69.63
N GLU A 33 47.86 56.73 -70.45
CA GLU A 33 48.64 56.11 -71.54
C GLU A 33 48.21 56.60 -72.93
N GLY A 34 48.58 57.86 -73.21
CA GLY A 34 48.73 58.41 -74.56
C GLY A 34 50.21 58.44 -74.96
N PRO A 35 50.58 58.02 -76.19
CA PRO A 35 51.92 57.53 -76.51
C PRO A 35 52.93 58.65 -76.87
N LEU A 36 53.98 58.81 -76.05
CA LEU A 36 55.26 59.44 -76.45
C LEU A 36 56.31 58.36 -76.72
N GLY A 37 56.05 57.48 -77.70
CA GLY A 37 56.93 56.35 -77.96
C GLY A 37 56.81 55.65 -79.30
N TRP A 38 56.30 56.31 -80.35
CA TRP A 38 56.49 55.83 -81.74
C TRP A 38 56.74 57.04 -82.65
N MET A 39 58.01 57.41 -82.80
CA MET A 39 58.45 58.15 -83.98
C MET A 39 58.33 57.22 -85.19
N GLY A 40 57.65 57.69 -86.24
CA GLY A 40 57.96 57.27 -87.61
C GLY A 40 56.99 56.32 -88.32
N ILE A 41 55.69 56.63 -88.40
CA ILE A 41 54.89 56.26 -89.59
C ILE A 41 53.95 57.43 -89.95
N SER A 42 54.24 58.11 -91.04
CA SER A 42 53.46 59.22 -91.60
C SER A 42 52.33 58.71 -92.50
N ASN A 43 51.11 58.53 -91.97
CA ASN A 43 49.88 58.62 -92.78
C ASN A 43 48.59 58.79 -91.93
N SER A 44 47.74 59.77 -92.24
CA SER A 44 46.54 60.12 -91.45
C SER A 44 45.36 59.14 -91.60
N ARG A 45 45.42 58.21 -92.57
CA ARG A 45 44.41 57.17 -92.79
C ARG A 45 44.56 55.96 -91.86
N ASP A 46 45.78 55.59 -91.49
CA ASP A 46 46.02 54.40 -90.68
C ASP A 46 45.70 54.62 -89.20
N GLN A 47 45.95 55.83 -88.68
CA GLN A 47 45.57 56.18 -87.30
C GLN A 47 44.05 56.23 -87.09
N LYS A 48 43.27 56.64 -88.11
CA LYS A 48 41.80 56.61 -88.06
C LYS A 48 41.27 55.18 -88.05
N SER A 49 41.89 54.29 -88.80
CA SER A 49 41.49 52.88 -88.92
C SER A 49 41.80 52.11 -87.63
N VAL A 50 42.99 52.30 -87.05
CA VAL A 50 43.37 51.71 -85.76
C VAL A 50 42.49 52.23 -84.61
N LYS A 51 42.22 53.54 -84.55
CA LYS A 51 41.29 54.10 -83.54
C LYS A 51 39.87 53.55 -83.69
N LYS A 52 39.39 53.33 -84.92
CA LYS A 52 38.07 52.76 -85.18
C LYS A 52 37.97 51.29 -84.72
N ILE A 53 39.00 50.49 -85.00
CA ILE A 53 39.07 49.08 -84.56
C ILE A 53 39.07 49.00 -83.03
N ALA A 54 39.89 49.82 -82.34
CA ALA A 54 39.94 49.87 -80.89
C ALA A 54 38.60 50.30 -80.23
N ILE A 55 37.85 51.20 -80.88
CA ILE A 55 36.52 51.63 -80.40
C ILE A 55 35.48 50.50 -80.53
N GLU A 56 35.50 49.73 -81.62
CA GLU A 56 34.55 48.62 -81.81
C GLU A 56 34.84 47.46 -80.84
N GLU A 57 36.11 47.12 -80.60
CA GLU A 57 36.49 46.13 -79.57
C GLU A 57 36.06 46.56 -78.16
N PHE A 58 36.18 47.86 -77.85
CA PHE A 58 35.73 48.40 -76.57
C PHE A 58 34.20 48.32 -76.40
N LYS A 59 33.44 48.65 -77.45
CA LYS A 59 31.97 48.50 -77.45
C LYS A 59 31.54 47.06 -77.25
N GLU A 60 32.23 46.10 -77.89
CA GLU A 60 31.93 44.69 -77.72
C GLU A 60 32.19 44.21 -76.28
N LYS A 61 33.33 44.60 -75.69
CA LYS A 61 33.63 44.32 -74.28
C LYS A 61 32.60 44.94 -73.34
N LEU A 62 32.19 46.19 -73.59
CA LEU A 62 31.16 46.86 -72.80
C LEU A 62 29.81 46.14 -72.88
N GLY A 63 29.42 45.70 -74.08
CA GLY A 63 28.19 44.91 -74.27
C GLY A 63 28.23 43.56 -73.52
N ARG A 64 29.39 42.87 -73.54
CA ARG A 64 29.59 41.64 -72.75
C ARG A 64 29.50 41.90 -71.25
N LEU A 65 30.10 42.97 -70.75
CA LEU A 65 30.03 43.36 -69.34
C LEU A 65 28.60 43.72 -68.91
N GLN A 66 27.84 44.41 -69.76
CA GLN A 66 26.42 44.71 -69.49
C GLN A 66 25.54 43.45 -69.48
N ALA A 67 25.80 42.50 -70.37
CA ALA A 67 25.12 41.20 -70.37
C ALA A 67 25.44 40.41 -69.08
N GLN A 68 26.73 40.34 -68.71
CA GLN A 68 27.15 39.72 -67.44
C GLN A 68 26.51 40.40 -66.23
N GLN A 69 26.44 41.73 -66.21
CA GLN A 69 25.77 42.48 -65.15
C GLN A 69 24.28 42.11 -65.06
N LYS A 70 23.59 41.99 -66.20
CA LYS A 70 22.17 41.60 -66.25
C LYS A 70 21.97 40.17 -65.74
N ASP A 71 22.86 39.25 -66.05
CA ASP A 71 22.77 37.87 -65.58
C ASP A 71 23.08 37.76 -64.07
N ILE A 72 24.05 38.53 -63.57
CA ILE A 72 24.30 38.66 -62.12
C ILE A 72 23.05 39.20 -61.40
N GLN A 73 22.37 40.20 -61.97
CA GLN A 73 21.13 40.75 -61.38
C GLN A 73 20.00 39.72 -61.31
N LYS A 74 19.86 38.86 -62.33
CA LYS A 74 18.88 37.76 -62.29
C LYS A 74 19.22 36.74 -61.20
N ILE A 75 20.49 36.39 -61.06
CA ILE A 75 20.95 35.46 -60.02
C ILE A 75 20.68 36.04 -58.62
N LEU A 76 20.97 37.32 -58.43
CA LEU A 76 20.69 38.02 -57.17
C LEU A 76 19.18 38.03 -56.85
N ALA A 77 18.32 38.24 -57.85
CA ALA A 77 16.87 38.16 -57.66
C ALA A 77 16.42 36.76 -57.21
N ILE A 78 16.91 35.71 -57.86
CA ILE A 78 16.60 34.30 -57.48
C ILE A 78 17.10 33.99 -56.07
N GLN A 79 18.29 34.47 -55.70
CA GLN A 79 18.83 34.31 -54.35
C GLN A 79 17.98 35.05 -53.31
N GLN A 80 17.51 36.26 -53.63
CA GLN A 80 16.64 37.03 -52.74
C GLN A 80 15.28 36.33 -52.53
N ASP A 81 14.68 35.79 -53.59
CA ASP A 81 13.43 35.03 -53.49
C ASP A 81 13.61 33.76 -52.65
N SER A 82 14.72 33.06 -52.85
CA SER A 82 15.07 31.87 -52.06
C SER A 82 15.26 32.21 -50.58
N LEU A 83 15.92 33.34 -50.27
CA LEU A 83 16.10 33.82 -48.90
C LEU A 83 14.76 34.20 -48.26
N ASN A 84 13.89 34.88 -49.00
CA ASN A 84 12.56 35.25 -48.53
C ASN A 84 11.70 34.00 -48.24
N TYR A 85 11.78 32.99 -49.10
CA TYR A 85 11.12 31.70 -48.90
C TYR A 85 11.61 31.01 -47.64
N LEU A 86 12.93 30.86 -47.47
CA LEU A 86 13.52 30.24 -46.28
C LEU A 86 13.16 30.98 -44.99
N LYS A 87 13.12 32.32 -45.03
CA LYS A 87 12.71 33.13 -43.88
C LYS A 87 11.24 32.91 -43.51
N LYS A 88 10.36 32.79 -44.50
CA LYS A 88 8.94 32.47 -44.28
C LYS A 88 8.78 31.08 -43.66
N GLU A 89 9.50 30.09 -44.18
CA GLU A 89 9.46 28.72 -43.67
C GLU A 89 9.98 28.65 -42.23
N GLN A 90 11.11 29.31 -41.94
CA GLN A 90 11.67 29.41 -40.59
C GLN A 90 10.68 30.03 -39.59
N ASN A 91 10.01 31.13 -39.99
CA ASN A 91 9.02 31.79 -39.13
C ASN A 91 7.80 30.88 -38.87
N SER A 92 7.29 30.20 -39.90
CA SER A 92 6.17 29.28 -39.75
C SER A 92 6.51 28.09 -38.84
N LEU A 93 7.71 27.51 -38.99
CA LEU A 93 8.19 26.44 -38.10
C LEU A 93 8.31 26.92 -36.65
N MET A 94 8.79 28.15 -36.43
CA MET A 94 8.91 28.73 -35.09
C MET A 94 7.54 28.98 -34.44
N GLU A 95 6.59 29.53 -35.19
CA GLU A 95 5.22 29.79 -34.72
C GLU A 95 4.48 28.49 -34.39
N ASN A 96 4.54 27.50 -35.28
CA ASN A 96 3.95 26.18 -35.03
C ASN A 96 4.59 25.48 -33.82
N GLY A 97 5.91 25.62 -33.66
CA GLY A 97 6.64 25.11 -32.51
C GLY A 97 6.22 25.76 -31.20
N MET A 98 6.12 27.09 -31.17
CA MET A 98 5.68 27.86 -29.99
C MET A 98 4.24 27.53 -29.60
N ASN A 99 3.31 27.53 -30.56
CA ASN A 99 1.90 27.18 -30.29
C ASN A 99 1.77 25.77 -29.69
N LYS A 100 2.53 24.80 -30.20
CA LYS A 100 2.52 23.43 -29.66
C LYS A 100 3.09 23.36 -28.23
N ILE A 101 4.09 24.18 -27.91
CA ILE A 101 4.63 24.28 -26.54
C ILE A 101 3.59 24.91 -25.62
N ASP A 102 2.92 25.98 -26.05
CA ASP A 102 1.88 26.65 -25.26
C ASP A 102 0.69 25.71 -24.99
N ASP A 103 0.23 24.96 -26.00
CA ASP A 103 -0.83 23.94 -25.84
C ASP A 103 -0.41 22.83 -24.86
N LEU A 104 0.83 22.37 -24.93
CA LEU A 104 1.37 21.38 -24.01
C LEU A 104 1.49 21.92 -22.58
N MET A 105 1.93 23.18 -22.42
CA MET A 105 2.01 23.84 -21.12
C MET A 105 0.62 24.06 -20.51
N ALA A 106 -0.36 24.54 -21.30
CA ALA A 106 -1.73 24.71 -20.86
C ALA A 106 -2.34 23.37 -20.41
N SER A 107 -2.15 22.32 -21.21
CA SER A 107 -2.61 20.96 -20.86
C SER A 107 -1.93 20.41 -19.61
N LEU A 108 -0.66 20.73 -19.38
CA LEU A 108 0.07 20.31 -18.19
C LEU A 108 -0.40 21.08 -16.95
N LEU A 109 -0.59 22.40 -17.06
CA LEU A 109 -1.09 23.24 -15.99
C LEU A 109 -2.48 22.80 -15.55
N GLU A 110 -3.40 22.54 -16.48
CA GLU A 110 -4.75 22.06 -16.17
C GLU A 110 -4.71 20.72 -15.40
N ARG A 111 -3.85 19.77 -15.81
CA ARG A 111 -3.67 18.50 -15.09
C ARG A 111 -3.12 18.71 -13.69
N MET A 112 -2.14 19.59 -13.55
CA MET A 112 -1.54 19.91 -12.24
C MET A 112 -2.56 20.57 -11.31
N GLU A 113 -3.33 21.55 -11.78
CA GLU A 113 -4.37 22.22 -11.01
C GLU A 113 -5.46 21.24 -10.58
N LYS A 114 -5.90 20.35 -11.49
CA LYS A 114 -6.84 19.29 -11.16
C LYS A 114 -6.29 18.36 -10.09
N GLN A 115 -5.04 17.89 -10.24
CA GLN A 115 -4.39 17.01 -9.27
C GLN A 115 -4.24 17.69 -7.90
N GLN A 116 -3.90 18.98 -7.88
CA GLN A 116 -3.80 19.76 -6.65
C GLN A 116 -5.16 19.88 -5.96
N LYS A 117 -6.22 20.19 -6.70
CA LYS A 117 -7.58 20.30 -6.16
C LYS A 117 -8.08 18.96 -5.62
N ASP A 118 -7.89 17.88 -6.38
CA ASP A 118 -8.26 16.53 -5.96
C ASP A 118 -7.52 16.11 -4.66
N SER A 119 -6.24 16.46 -4.56
CA SER A 119 -5.44 16.22 -3.36
C SER A 119 -5.93 17.03 -2.16
N GLN A 120 -6.28 18.30 -2.37
CA GLN A 120 -6.82 19.16 -1.32
C GLN A 120 -8.16 18.66 -0.80
N THR A 121 -9.09 18.29 -1.69
CA THR A 121 -10.39 17.75 -1.28
C THR A 121 -10.25 16.44 -0.50
N LYS A 122 -9.30 15.57 -0.88
CA LYS A 122 -9.00 14.35 -0.11
C LYS A 122 -8.47 14.66 1.29
N MET A 123 -7.58 15.65 1.40
CA MET A 123 -7.02 16.08 2.68
C MET A 123 -8.10 16.67 3.60
N GLU A 124 -9.00 17.50 3.07
CA GLU A 124 -10.14 18.05 3.82
C GLU A 124 -11.10 16.96 4.29
N ALA A 125 -11.40 15.97 3.45
CA ALA A 125 -12.23 14.83 3.84
C ALA A 125 -11.58 13.98 4.94
N GLN A 126 -10.25 13.78 4.86
CA GLN A 126 -9.50 13.05 5.87
C GLN A 126 -9.44 13.80 7.20
N GLU A 127 -9.31 15.13 7.17
CA GLU A 127 -9.34 15.97 8.37
C GLU A 127 -10.70 15.89 9.08
N GLN A 128 -11.81 15.92 8.34
CA GLN A 128 -13.14 15.74 8.90
C GLN A 128 -13.34 14.37 9.57
N GLU A 129 -12.80 13.30 9.00
CA GLU A 129 -12.84 11.98 9.63
C GLU A 129 -11.95 11.92 10.87
N TRP A 130 -10.80 12.58 10.86
CA TRP A 130 -9.92 12.67 12.03
C TRP A 130 -10.59 13.41 13.19
N ASP A 131 -11.31 14.49 12.91
CA ASP A 131 -12.09 15.22 13.93
C ASP A 131 -13.20 14.37 14.55
N LYS A 132 -13.92 13.59 13.74
CA LYS A 132 -14.94 12.64 14.25
C LYS A 132 -14.30 11.60 15.18
N LEU A 133 -13.18 11.02 14.77
CA LEU A 133 -12.46 10.04 15.56
C LEU A 133 -11.95 10.62 16.89
N LYS A 134 -11.49 11.86 16.88
CA LYS A 134 -11.05 12.56 18.09
C LYS A 134 -12.17 12.72 19.11
N ILE A 135 -13.37 13.08 18.63
CA ILE A 135 -14.57 13.16 19.50
C ILE A 135 -14.93 11.77 20.05
N GLN A 136 -14.92 10.74 19.20
CA GLN A 136 -15.20 9.36 19.64
C GLN A 136 -14.18 8.86 20.68
N GLN A 137 -12.91 9.20 20.52
CA GLN A 137 -11.85 8.85 21.46
C GLN A 137 -12.10 9.50 22.82
N GLU A 138 -12.47 10.77 22.87
CA GLU A 138 -12.73 11.48 24.13
C GLU A 138 -13.95 10.88 24.86
N VAL A 139 -15.04 10.60 24.12
CA VAL A 139 -16.23 9.93 24.68
C VAL A 139 -15.89 8.52 25.18
N ALA A 140 -15.09 7.76 24.43
CA ALA A 140 -14.66 6.43 24.84
C ALA A 140 -13.80 6.46 26.11
N LYS A 141 -12.96 7.49 26.25
CA LYS A 141 -12.14 7.70 27.44
C LYS A 141 -13.00 8.00 28.67
N GLU A 142 -13.93 8.94 28.57
CA GLU A 142 -14.87 9.26 29.66
C GLU A 142 -15.68 8.02 30.08
N MET A 143 -16.19 7.26 29.11
CA MET A 143 -16.94 6.04 29.38
C MET A 143 -16.07 4.95 30.04
N SER A 144 -14.80 4.83 29.64
CA SER A 144 -13.85 3.92 30.27
C SER A 144 -13.57 4.30 31.72
N GLU A 145 -13.43 5.59 32.02
CA GLU A 145 -13.22 6.08 33.39
C GLU A 145 -14.44 5.78 34.28
N ASP A 146 -15.67 6.01 33.80
CA ASP A 146 -16.91 5.67 34.52
C ASP A 146 -17.07 4.15 34.73
N ILE A 147 -16.73 3.33 33.74
CA ILE A 147 -16.75 1.87 33.87
C ILE A 147 -15.76 1.41 34.94
N GLN A 148 -14.54 1.95 34.96
CA GLN A 148 -13.53 1.60 35.96
C GLN A 148 -13.97 2.01 37.38
N GLU A 149 -14.57 3.19 37.54
CA GLU A 149 -15.11 3.61 38.84
C GLU A 149 -16.20 2.65 39.33
N LYS A 150 -17.12 2.26 38.44
CA LYS A 150 -18.19 1.30 38.76
C LYS A 150 -17.66 -0.10 39.07
N GLN A 151 -16.63 -0.56 38.35
CA GLN A 151 -15.96 -1.83 38.61
C GLN A 151 -15.34 -1.83 40.00
N LYS A 152 -14.54 -0.81 40.32
CA LYS A 152 -13.91 -0.67 41.65
C LYS A 152 -14.95 -0.67 42.77
N LYS A 153 -16.05 0.08 42.60
CA LYS A 153 -17.14 0.11 43.58
C LYS A 153 -17.83 -1.24 43.75
N MET A 154 -17.90 -2.05 42.69
CA MET A 154 -18.44 -3.41 42.75
C MET A 154 -17.47 -4.36 43.45
N GLU A 155 -16.18 -4.26 43.18
CA GLU A 155 -15.12 -5.01 43.84
C GLU A 155 -15.10 -4.73 45.36
N ASP A 156 -15.12 -3.46 45.77
CA ASP A 156 -15.18 -3.07 47.19
C ASP A 156 -16.41 -3.67 47.91
N ARG A 157 -17.56 -3.70 47.21
CA ARG A 157 -18.79 -4.32 47.74
C ARG A 157 -18.67 -5.84 47.83
N MET A 158 -18.04 -6.47 46.85
CA MET A 158 -17.80 -7.92 46.85
C MET A 158 -16.83 -8.28 47.98
N GLU A 159 -15.74 -7.55 48.14
CA GLU A 159 -14.78 -7.76 49.23
C GLU A 159 -15.45 -7.62 50.60
N THR A 160 -16.27 -6.58 50.78
CA THR A 160 -17.05 -6.38 52.01
C THR A 160 -17.99 -7.57 52.28
N PHE A 161 -18.64 -8.09 51.24
CA PHE A 161 -19.51 -9.25 51.34
C PHE A 161 -18.73 -10.52 51.69
N MET A 162 -17.60 -10.77 51.03
CA MET A 162 -16.73 -11.92 51.27
C MET A 162 -16.17 -11.91 52.69
N ASN A 163 -15.68 -10.77 53.18
CA ASN A 163 -15.20 -10.62 54.56
C ASN A 163 -16.31 -10.93 55.58
N LYS A 164 -17.56 -10.55 55.29
CA LYS A 164 -18.71 -10.86 56.15
C LYS A 164 -19.06 -12.35 56.12
N MET A 165 -19.00 -12.98 54.95
CA MET A 165 -19.24 -14.41 54.78
C MET A 165 -18.15 -15.24 55.48
N GLU A 166 -16.89 -14.84 55.37
CA GLU A 166 -15.77 -15.46 56.06
C GLU A 166 -15.95 -15.35 57.58
N GLY A 167 -16.31 -14.17 58.10
CA GLY A 167 -16.61 -14.01 59.53
C GLY A 167 -17.76 -14.89 60.02
N LEU A 168 -18.82 -15.05 59.22
CA LEU A 168 -19.92 -15.99 59.53
C LEU A 168 -19.45 -17.44 59.50
N HIS A 169 -18.61 -17.80 58.52
CA HIS A 169 -18.04 -19.14 58.38
C HIS A 169 -17.18 -19.49 59.60
N THR A 170 -16.24 -18.63 59.98
CA THR A 170 -15.39 -18.81 61.17
C THR A 170 -16.23 -18.97 62.44
N SER A 171 -17.26 -18.15 62.63
CA SER A 171 -18.17 -18.27 63.79
C SER A 171 -18.98 -19.57 63.82
N LEU A 172 -19.33 -20.13 62.66
CA LEU A 172 -19.98 -21.43 62.56
C LEU A 172 -19.00 -22.57 62.91
N VAL A 173 -17.79 -22.52 62.36
CA VAL A 173 -16.73 -23.50 62.63
C VAL A 173 -16.38 -23.52 64.12
N ASP A 174 -16.16 -22.35 64.74
CA ASP A 174 -15.87 -22.24 66.18
C ASP A 174 -16.98 -22.86 67.05
N ARG A 175 -18.25 -22.64 66.67
CA ARG A 175 -19.40 -23.22 67.39
C ARG A 175 -19.46 -24.73 67.21
N MET A 176 -19.17 -25.23 66.01
CA MET A 176 -19.12 -26.67 65.73
C MET A 176 -17.98 -27.33 66.52
N GLU A 177 -16.77 -26.78 66.49
CA GLU A 177 -15.63 -27.30 67.24
C GLU A 177 -15.87 -27.31 68.75
N LYS A 178 -16.50 -26.26 69.28
CA LYS A 178 -16.89 -26.21 70.69
C LYS A 178 -17.89 -27.31 71.03
N HIS A 179 -18.92 -27.49 70.21
CA HIS A 179 -19.92 -28.54 70.39
C HIS A 179 -19.30 -29.95 70.27
N GLU A 180 -18.36 -30.13 69.36
CA GLU A 180 -17.57 -31.37 69.19
C GLU A 180 -16.77 -31.68 70.46
N LYS A 181 -15.98 -30.72 70.96
CA LYS A 181 -15.20 -30.87 72.21
C LYS A 181 -16.08 -31.18 73.41
N ASP A 182 -17.23 -30.52 73.53
CA ASP A 182 -18.21 -30.77 74.61
C ASP A 182 -18.81 -32.18 74.50
N ARG A 183 -19.05 -32.70 73.28
CA ARG A 183 -19.48 -34.09 73.07
C ARG A 183 -18.36 -35.08 73.39
N GLN A 184 -17.13 -34.78 72.98
CA GLN A 184 -15.98 -35.66 73.13
C GLN A 184 -15.65 -35.84 74.62
N THR A 185 -15.60 -34.76 75.40
CA THR A 185 -15.44 -34.83 76.86
C THR A 185 -16.56 -35.59 77.57
N LYS A 186 -17.83 -35.41 77.15
CA LYS A 186 -18.96 -36.20 77.67
C LYS A 186 -18.84 -37.69 77.33
N THR A 187 -18.40 -38.00 76.11
CA THR A 187 -18.21 -39.38 75.63
C THR A 187 -17.04 -40.04 76.34
N GLU A 188 -15.92 -39.33 76.54
CA GLU A 188 -14.77 -39.79 77.31
C GLU A 188 -15.13 -40.05 78.78
N ALA A 189 -15.92 -39.17 79.40
CA ALA A 189 -16.44 -39.38 80.75
C ALA A 189 -17.38 -40.61 80.83
N GLN A 190 -18.20 -40.84 79.81
CA GLN A 190 -19.05 -42.03 79.72
C GLN A 190 -18.25 -43.32 79.45
N VAL A 191 -17.20 -43.27 78.63
CA VAL A 191 -16.33 -44.43 78.34
C VAL A 191 -15.46 -44.79 79.54
N GLN A 192 -14.99 -43.81 80.33
CA GLN A 192 -14.30 -44.05 81.60
C GLN A 192 -15.19 -44.75 82.66
N LEU A 193 -16.52 -44.63 82.55
CA LEU A 193 -17.47 -45.35 83.40
C LEU A 193 -17.74 -46.78 82.92
N ILE A 194 -17.34 -47.16 81.69
CA ILE A 194 -17.63 -48.45 81.05
C ILE A 194 -16.38 -49.35 80.98
N SER A 195 -15.22 -48.94 81.50
CA SER A 195 -14.03 -49.79 81.52
C SER A 195 -14.16 -50.99 82.47
N GLN A 196 -14.73 -52.08 81.96
CA GLN A 196 -14.60 -53.46 82.43
C GLN A 196 -14.15 -54.36 81.25
N PRO A 197 -13.55 -55.54 81.51
CA PRO A 197 -12.57 -56.14 80.61
C PRO A 197 -13.20 -56.84 79.39
N LYS A 198 -12.38 -56.86 78.31
CA LYS A 198 -12.53 -57.57 77.03
C LYS A 198 -13.38 -58.85 77.11
N ILE A 199 -14.41 -58.90 76.27
CA ILE A 199 -15.05 -60.14 75.83
C ILE A 199 -14.88 -60.20 74.32
N GLU A 200 -14.14 -61.21 73.86
CA GLU A 200 -14.00 -61.57 72.44
C GLU A 200 -15.34 -62.08 71.92
N PHE A 201 -15.79 -61.56 70.77
CA PHE A 201 -16.90 -62.16 70.02
C PHE A 201 -16.37 -62.79 68.74
N PRO A 202 -16.85 -64.00 68.38
CA PRO A 202 -16.40 -64.73 67.21
C PRO A 202 -16.95 -64.12 65.92
N ASP A 203 -16.21 -64.40 64.86
CA ASP A 203 -16.47 -64.05 63.46
C ASP A 203 -17.87 -64.46 62.98
N ASP A 204 -18.29 -63.79 61.92
CA ASP A 204 -19.34 -64.18 60.96
C ASP A 204 -20.64 -63.35 61.03
N TYR A 205 -20.58 -62.12 60.51
CA TYR A 205 -21.69 -61.58 59.72
C TYR A 205 -21.19 -60.65 58.62
N GLU A 206 -21.04 -61.24 57.43
CA GLU A 206 -20.67 -60.59 56.18
C GLU A 206 -21.92 -59.92 55.57
N ILE A 207 -21.96 -58.58 55.61
CA ILE A 207 -22.92 -57.79 54.83
C ILE A 207 -22.17 -57.27 53.61
N SER A 208 -22.46 -57.88 52.46
CA SER A 208 -22.04 -57.44 51.14
C SER A 208 -22.50 -56.00 50.88
N LYS A 209 -21.55 -55.07 50.89
CA LYS A 209 -21.69 -53.76 50.27
C LYS A 209 -21.27 -53.89 48.82
N GLU A 210 -22.24 -53.94 47.91
CA GLU A 210 -22.04 -53.40 46.58
C GLU A 210 -22.75 -52.05 46.52
N VAL A 211 -21.96 -51.01 46.81
CA VAL A 211 -22.20 -49.67 46.32
C VAL A 211 -21.05 -49.42 45.34
N PRO A 212 -21.30 -49.32 44.04
CA PRO A 212 -20.37 -48.62 43.16
C PRO A 212 -20.59 -47.13 43.38
N GLU A 213 -19.64 -46.61 44.13
CA GLU A 213 -19.29 -45.22 44.30
C GLU A 213 -19.01 -44.57 42.95
N ASP A 214 -19.29 -43.28 42.90
CA ASP A 214 -18.97 -42.34 41.85
C ASP A 214 -17.59 -42.56 41.20
N SER A 215 -17.46 -42.10 39.96
CA SER A 215 -16.56 -40.98 39.61
C SER A 215 -15.79 -41.18 38.30
N GLU A 216 -15.63 -40.02 37.66
CA GLU A 216 -14.59 -39.69 36.68
C GLU A 216 -14.81 -40.14 35.23
N GLU A 217 -15.42 -39.21 34.48
CA GLU A 217 -15.12 -38.97 33.07
C GLU A 217 -13.60 -38.92 32.88
N LEU A 218 -13.03 -40.06 32.49
CA LEU A 218 -11.63 -40.15 32.14
C LEU A 218 -11.38 -39.35 30.86
N SER A 219 -10.60 -38.29 31.03
CA SER A 219 -9.96 -37.47 30.01
C SER A 219 -9.22 -38.35 29.01
N THR A 220 -9.84 -38.60 27.86
CA THR A 220 -9.10 -38.97 26.65
C THR A 220 -8.77 -37.69 25.90
N PRO A 221 -7.48 -37.33 25.68
CA PRO A 221 -7.05 -36.11 24.96
C PRO A 221 -7.45 -36.01 23.48
N ASN A 222 -8.32 -36.91 23.00
CA ASN A 222 -8.65 -37.14 21.60
C ASN A 222 -10.17 -37.10 21.30
N ARG A 223 -11.01 -36.63 22.22
CA ARG A 223 -12.47 -36.52 21.97
C ARG A 223 -12.89 -35.06 21.78
N PHE A 224 -13.78 -34.85 20.80
CA PHE A 224 -14.46 -33.58 20.60
C PHE A 224 -15.37 -33.29 21.80
N GLU A 225 -15.30 -32.06 22.32
CA GLU A 225 -16.19 -31.51 23.34
C GLU A 225 -17.44 -30.92 22.68
N LYS A 226 -18.61 -31.13 23.28
CA LYS A 226 -19.84 -30.46 22.83
C LYS A 226 -19.87 -29.02 23.33
N ILE A 227 -19.82 -28.07 22.41
CA ILE A 227 -19.91 -26.62 22.70
C ILE A 227 -21.14 -26.08 21.98
N GLY A 228 -22.17 -25.72 22.75
CA GLY A 228 -23.47 -25.36 22.20
C GLY A 228 -24.15 -26.57 21.52
N SER A 229 -24.46 -26.47 20.23
CA SER A 229 -25.08 -27.55 19.45
C SER A 229 -24.09 -28.43 18.67
N ARG A 230 -22.81 -28.05 18.59
CA ARG A 230 -21.81 -28.70 17.72
C ARG A 230 -20.63 -29.26 18.52
N LEU A 231 -19.81 -30.08 17.86
CA LEU A 231 -18.67 -30.79 18.46
C LEU A 231 -17.36 -30.14 18.03
N PHE A 232 -16.50 -29.82 19.00
CA PHE A 232 -15.24 -29.13 18.78
C PHE A 232 -14.07 -29.81 19.49
N TYR A 233 -12.92 -29.81 18.84
CA TYR A 233 -11.65 -30.18 19.46
C TYR A 233 -10.74 -28.95 19.46
N ILE A 234 -10.25 -28.56 20.64
CA ILE A 234 -9.35 -27.42 20.80
C ILE A 234 -7.96 -27.95 21.13
N GLU A 235 -7.02 -27.88 20.19
CA GLU A 235 -5.61 -28.23 20.43
C GLU A 235 -4.95 -27.15 21.28
N ARG A 236 -4.30 -27.54 22.38
CA ARG A 236 -3.75 -26.58 23.36
C ARG A 236 -2.23 -26.60 23.46
N THR A 237 -1.59 -27.54 22.79
CA THR A 237 -0.17 -27.87 22.98
C THR A 237 0.60 -27.93 21.67
N ASN A 238 0.05 -28.56 20.65
CA ASN A 238 0.75 -28.80 19.40
C ASN A 238 0.47 -27.68 18.39
N LYS A 239 1.52 -27.03 17.90
CA LYS A 239 1.42 -25.97 16.89
C LYS A 239 1.74 -26.51 15.51
N LEU A 240 0.78 -26.40 14.60
CA LEU A 240 0.86 -26.91 13.23
C LEU A 240 0.61 -25.78 12.23
N ASN A 241 1.11 -25.94 11.01
CA ASN A 241 0.67 -25.07 9.91
C ASN A 241 -0.78 -25.39 9.52
N TRP A 242 -1.43 -24.54 8.72
CA TRP A 242 -2.86 -24.68 8.43
C TRP A 242 -3.17 -26.03 7.76
N PHE A 243 -2.34 -26.47 6.81
CA PHE A 243 -2.51 -27.75 6.09
C PHE A 243 -2.32 -28.97 7.00
N GLU A 244 -1.32 -28.93 7.86
CA GLU A 244 -1.05 -29.96 8.88
C GLU A 244 -2.21 -30.04 9.87
N ALA A 245 -2.78 -28.90 10.27
CA ALA A 245 -3.91 -28.82 11.19
C ALA A 245 -5.21 -29.33 10.56
N GLU A 246 -5.49 -28.99 9.29
CA GLU A 246 -6.61 -29.55 8.53
C GLU A 246 -6.48 -31.08 8.40
N SER A 247 -5.30 -31.57 8.03
CA SER A 247 -5.04 -33.02 7.95
C SER A 247 -5.27 -33.71 9.30
N PHE A 248 -4.81 -33.09 10.40
CA PHE A 248 -5.02 -33.60 11.75
C PHE A 248 -6.51 -33.74 12.11
N CYS A 249 -7.32 -32.75 11.73
CA CYS A 249 -8.77 -32.76 11.95
C CYS A 249 -9.45 -33.83 11.09
N GLN A 250 -9.06 -33.96 9.81
CA GLN A 250 -9.56 -34.97 8.87
C GLN A 250 -9.29 -36.40 9.35
N GLU A 251 -8.08 -36.67 9.85
CA GLU A 251 -7.71 -37.97 10.44
C GLU A 251 -8.59 -38.36 11.64
N ARG A 252 -9.24 -37.39 12.28
CA ARG A 252 -10.14 -37.56 13.42
C ARG A 252 -11.62 -37.48 13.06
N GLY A 253 -11.94 -37.51 11.77
CA GLY A 253 -13.32 -37.45 11.27
C GLY A 253 -13.97 -36.07 11.39
N GLY A 254 -13.17 -35.02 11.38
CA GLY A 254 -13.62 -33.63 11.38
C GLY A 254 -12.88 -32.79 10.35
N HIS A 255 -13.04 -31.48 10.44
CA HIS A 255 -12.31 -30.48 9.65
C HIS A 255 -11.85 -29.36 10.58
N LEU A 256 -10.98 -28.45 10.13
CA LEU A 256 -10.82 -27.21 10.87
C LEU A 256 -12.15 -26.48 11.01
N ALA A 257 -12.35 -25.81 12.14
CA ALA A 257 -13.63 -25.26 12.52
C ALA A 257 -14.03 -24.03 11.68
N ALA A 258 -15.25 -24.00 11.16
CA ALA A 258 -15.91 -22.81 10.66
C ALA A 258 -17.19 -22.58 11.48
N PHE A 259 -17.29 -21.40 12.09
CA PHE A 259 -18.39 -21.08 12.98
C PHE A 259 -19.62 -20.66 12.17
N GLU A 260 -20.80 -21.13 12.55
CA GLU A 260 -22.07 -20.78 11.90
C GLU A 260 -22.55 -19.38 12.30
N ASN A 261 -22.17 -18.90 13.49
CA ASN A 261 -22.63 -17.62 14.03
C ASN A 261 -21.77 -17.10 15.19
N LEU A 262 -22.05 -15.86 15.60
CA LEU A 262 -21.39 -15.19 16.72
C LEU A 262 -21.51 -15.94 18.07
N ALA A 263 -22.65 -16.59 18.33
CA ALA A 263 -22.87 -17.27 19.61
C ALA A 263 -21.93 -18.48 19.75
N GLU A 264 -21.77 -19.25 18.68
CA GLU A 264 -20.84 -20.36 18.63
C GLU A 264 -19.38 -19.91 18.70
N TYR A 265 -19.00 -18.91 17.91
CA TYR A 265 -17.66 -18.30 17.96
C TYR A 265 -17.31 -17.86 19.38
N ASN A 266 -18.21 -17.17 20.07
CA ASN A 266 -18.01 -16.74 21.46
C ASN A 266 -17.92 -17.92 22.43
N ALA A 267 -18.73 -18.97 22.24
CA ALA A 267 -18.74 -20.15 23.11
C ALA A 267 -17.42 -20.92 23.04
N VAL A 268 -16.87 -21.09 21.83
CA VAL A 268 -15.56 -21.72 21.62
C VAL A 268 -14.44 -20.80 22.12
N ARG A 269 -14.49 -19.49 21.83
CA ARG A 269 -13.49 -18.53 22.33
C ARG A 269 -13.39 -18.51 23.85
N ALA A 270 -14.50 -18.64 24.57
CA ALA A 270 -14.52 -18.69 26.04
C ALA A 270 -13.74 -19.88 26.64
N LYS A 271 -13.44 -20.91 25.83
CA LYS A 271 -12.67 -22.10 26.23
C LYS A 271 -11.18 -21.99 25.89
N ILE A 272 -10.77 -20.94 25.20
CA ILE A 272 -9.40 -20.76 24.70
C ILE A 272 -8.61 -19.84 25.66
N PRO A 273 -7.38 -20.20 26.07
CA PRO A 273 -6.52 -19.34 26.88
C PRO A 273 -6.08 -18.10 26.10
N GLY A 274 -6.07 -16.95 26.80
CA GLY A 274 -6.11 -15.62 26.19
C GLY A 274 -5.11 -15.36 25.05
N PHE A 275 -3.81 -15.50 25.22
CA PHE A 275 -2.86 -14.93 24.24
C PHE A 275 -2.51 -15.84 23.05
N ASP A 276 -3.15 -17.01 22.95
CA ASP A 276 -2.85 -17.96 21.89
C ASP A 276 -3.63 -17.68 20.59
N LEU A 277 -3.02 -18.08 19.47
CA LEU A 277 -3.57 -17.98 18.11
C LEU A 277 -4.01 -19.36 17.64
N TYR A 278 -5.16 -19.41 16.98
CA TYR A 278 -5.78 -20.65 16.55
C TYR A 278 -6.14 -20.59 15.07
N TRP A 279 -5.68 -21.58 14.30
CA TRP A 279 -6.20 -21.83 12.97
C TRP A 279 -7.67 -22.27 13.03
N ILE A 280 -8.43 -21.76 12.06
CA ILE A 280 -9.81 -22.13 11.80
C ILE A 280 -9.95 -22.53 10.33
N GLY A 281 -11.02 -23.24 10.00
CA GLY A 281 -11.24 -23.88 8.70
C GLY A 281 -11.80 -22.93 7.67
N ILE A 282 -11.24 -21.73 7.58
CA ILE A 282 -11.60 -20.69 6.61
C ILE A 282 -10.35 -20.29 5.85
N ASN A 283 -10.46 -20.19 4.53
CA ASN A 283 -9.38 -19.81 3.63
C ASN A 283 -9.95 -19.19 2.34
N ASP A 284 -9.13 -18.47 1.59
CA ASP A 284 -9.45 -17.90 0.27
C ASP A 284 -8.43 -18.31 -0.82
N GLN A 285 -7.71 -19.42 -0.58
CA GLN A 285 -6.68 -19.97 -1.49
C GLN A 285 -7.16 -20.23 -2.93
N ALA A 286 -8.47 -20.45 -3.11
CA ALA A 286 -9.06 -20.67 -4.43
C ALA A 286 -9.29 -19.37 -5.21
N GLU A 287 -9.66 -18.30 -4.52
CA GLU A 287 -9.97 -16.99 -5.09
C GLU A 287 -9.80 -15.92 -4.01
N GLU A 288 -8.77 -15.08 -4.14
CA GLU A 288 -8.45 -13.98 -3.21
C GLU A 288 -9.69 -13.14 -2.85
N GLY A 289 -9.94 -12.98 -1.56
CA GLY A 289 -11.09 -12.25 -1.02
C GLY A 289 -12.39 -13.06 -0.94
N VAL A 290 -12.41 -14.32 -1.41
CA VAL A 290 -13.55 -15.24 -1.30
C VAL A 290 -13.26 -16.31 -0.25
N PHE A 291 -13.63 -16.01 1.00
CA PHE A 291 -13.39 -16.89 2.14
C PHE A 291 -14.41 -18.02 2.22
N VAL A 292 -13.94 -19.26 2.08
CA VAL A 292 -14.73 -20.49 2.10
C VAL A 292 -14.35 -21.39 3.27
N SER A 293 -15.28 -22.23 3.71
CA SER A 293 -15.00 -23.25 4.72
C SER A 293 -14.31 -24.47 4.11
N SER A 294 -13.23 -24.97 4.73
CA SER A 294 -12.57 -26.20 4.31
C SER A 294 -13.47 -27.45 4.45
N ALA A 295 -14.46 -27.39 5.33
CA ALA A 295 -15.37 -28.50 5.61
C ALA A 295 -16.53 -28.63 4.60
N SER A 296 -17.04 -27.50 4.09
CA SER A 296 -18.19 -27.49 3.19
C SER A 296 -17.85 -27.09 1.75
N GLY A 297 -16.71 -26.41 1.53
CA GLY A 297 -16.39 -25.77 0.26
C GLY A 297 -17.25 -24.54 -0.07
N GLU A 298 -18.17 -24.17 0.82
CA GLU A 298 -19.09 -23.04 0.65
C GLU A 298 -18.56 -21.77 1.34
N PRO A 299 -19.08 -20.58 1.00
CA PRO A 299 -18.73 -19.33 1.68
C PRO A 299 -18.86 -19.44 3.20
N ALA A 300 -17.87 -18.91 3.92
CA ALA A 300 -17.82 -18.98 5.37
C ALA A 300 -19.06 -18.32 6.00
N PRO A 301 -19.85 -19.03 6.83
CA PRO A 301 -21.13 -18.53 7.32
C PRO A 301 -20.99 -17.39 8.35
N TYR A 302 -19.83 -17.29 9.01
CA TYR A 302 -19.53 -16.23 9.95
C TYR A 302 -18.09 -15.73 9.78
N LEU A 303 -17.97 -14.44 9.50
CA LEU A 303 -16.70 -13.72 9.42
C LEU A 303 -16.79 -12.47 10.31
N ASN A 304 -15.87 -12.36 11.27
CA ASN A 304 -15.76 -11.20 12.16
C ASN A 304 -14.33 -10.66 12.13
N TRP A 305 -13.96 -10.07 10.99
CA TRP A 305 -12.64 -9.50 10.78
C TRP A 305 -12.29 -8.44 11.83
N LEU A 306 -11.03 -8.43 12.26
CA LEU A 306 -10.49 -7.29 12.99
C LEU A 306 -10.53 -6.03 12.13
N ARG A 307 -10.45 -4.85 12.76
CA ARG A 307 -10.38 -3.59 12.03
C ARG A 307 -9.19 -3.61 11.08
N ASN A 308 -9.45 -3.28 9.81
CA ASN A 308 -8.51 -3.30 8.69
C ASN A 308 -8.10 -4.70 8.21
N GLN A 309 -8.75 -5.76 8.66
CA GLN A 309 -8.59 -7.10 8.11
C GLN A 309 -9.77 -7.47 7.18
N PRO A 310 -9.59 -8.36 6.21
CA PRO A 310 -8.29 -8.91 5.78
C PRO A 310 -7.44 -7.84 5.07
N ASP A 311 -6.13 -7.78 5.34
CA ASP A 311 -5.22 -6.81 4.73
C ASP A 311 -4.37 -7.39 3.59
N SER A 312 -4.51 -8.70 3.31
CA SER A 312 -3.81 -9.42 2.25
C SER A 312 -2.30 -9.11 2.26
N ALA A 313 -1.68 -8.98 3.44
CA ALA A 313 -0.28 -8.57 3.60
C ALA A 313 0.72 -9.67 3.19
N GLY A 314 0.75 -10.02 1.91
CA GLY A 314 1.74 -10.90 1.29
C GLY A 314 1.34 -12.38 1.23
N ASP A 315 0.24 -12.68 0.54
CA ASP A 315 -0.28 -14.05 0.31
C ASP A 315 -0.72 -14.75 1.63
N GLU A 316 -1.59 -14.08 2.40
CA GLU A 316 -2.05 -14.50 3.72
C GLU A 316 -3.37 -15.32 3.68
N ASP A 317 -3.46 -16.38 2.88
CA ASP A 317 -4.75 -17.01 2.51
C ASP A 317 -5.49 -17.84 3.60
N CYS A 318 -4.97 -17.91 4.84
CA CYS A 318 -5.50 -18.79 5.89
C CYS A 318 -5.95 -18.02 7.12
N VAL A 319 -7.15 -18.31 7.63
CA VAL A 319 -7.74 -17.51 8.70
C VAL A 319 -7.40 -18.06 10.08
N GLN A 320 -6.97 -17.17 10.96
CA GLN A 320 -6.78 -17.41 12.39
C GLN A 320 -7.77 -16.60 13.23
N MET A 321 -7.98 -17.07 14.46
CA MET A 321 -8.65 -16.33 15.52
C MET A 321 -7.76 -16.17 16.75
N PHE A 322 -8.05 -15.15 17.56
CA PHE A 322 -7.35 -14.87 18.80
C PHE A 322 -8.13 -15.42 20.00
N GLY A 323 -7.42 -16.01 20.96
CA GLY A 323 -8.00 -16.37 22.25
C GLY A 323 -8.35 -15.16 23.13
N SER A 324 -7.77 -13.98 22.84
CA SER A 324 -7.72 -12.87 23.78
C SER A 324 -9.00 -12.06 23.72
N THR A 325 -9.53 -11.67 24.89
CA THR A 325 -10.67 -10.75 24.97
C THR A 325 -10.33 -9.35 24.45
N SER A 326 -9.06 -8.96 24.47
CA SER A 326 -8.58 -7.67 23.95
C SER A 326 -8.53 -7.62 22.42
N PHE A 327 -8.49 -8.77 21.74
CA PHE A 327 -8.46 -8.88 20.27
C PHE A 327 -9.58 -9.78 19.80
N ASN A 328 -10.80 -9.24 19.75
CA ASN A 328 -11.97 -10.00 19.32
C ASN A 328 -12.18 -9.91 17.81
N GLY A 329 -11.59 -10.83 17.05
CA GLY A 329 -11.85 -10.96 15.62
C GLY A 329 -10.97 -11.98 14.91
N LEU A 330 -11.10 -11.99 13.59
CA LEU A 330 -10.36 -12.83 12.65
C LEU A 330 -9.25 -12.03 11.97
N ASN A 331 -8.23 -12.76 11.53
CA ASN A 331 -7.11 -12.25 10.74
C ASN A 331 -6.75 -13.33 9.72
N ASP A 332 -6.62 -12.96 8.46
CA ASP A 332 -5.98 -13.76 7.42
C ASP A 332 -4.47 -13.79 7.71
N ASN A 333 -3.79 -14.88 7.44
CA ASN A 333 -2.38 -15.05 7.79
C ASN A 333 -1.68 -16.06 6.87
N ILE A 334 -0.37 -15.95 6.71
CA ILE A 334 0.44 -16.90 5.93
C ILE A 334 0.21 -18.33 6.44
N CYS A 335 -0.39 -19.19 5.60
CA CYS A 335 -0.79 -20.57 5.91
C CYS A 335 0.34 -21.45 6.49
N SER A 336 1.60 -21.13 6.19
CA SER A 336 2.78 -21.86 6.66
C SER A 336 3.17 -21.59 8.12
N LYS A 337 2.60 -20.55 8.77
CA LYS A 337 2.86 -20.25 10.18
C LYS A 337 2.30 -21.35 11.07
N LYS A 338 3.02 -21.67 12.15
CA LYS A 338 2.61 -22.70 13.12
C LYS A 338 1.87 -22.08 14.30
N MET A 339 0.65 -22.52 14.53
CA MET A 339 -0.16 -22.10 15.68
C MET A 339 -1.06 -23.24 16.15
N LEU A 340 -1.78 -23.03 17.25
CA LEU A 340 -2.78 -23.98 17.73
C LEU A 340 -3.96 -24.02 16.75
N PHE A 341 -4.91 -24.92 16.93
CA PHE A 341 -6.00 -25.06 15.97
C PHE A 341 -7.25 -25.65 16.60
N ILE A 342 -8.37 -25.46 15.92
CA ILE A 342 -9.68 -25.92 16.37
C ILE A 342 -10.28 -26.78 15.28
N CYS A 343 -10.63 -28.02 15.62
CA CYS A 343 -11.40 -28.88 14.73
C CYS A 343 -12.90 -28.80 15.07
N GLN A 344 -13.74 -29.00 14.07
CA GLN A 344 -15.16 -29.30 14.21
C GLN A 344 -15.43 -30.72 13.72
N ALA A 345 -16.45 -31.37 14.28
CA ALA A 345 -16.98 -32.63 13.76
C ALA A 345 -18.50 -32.46 13.59
N ASP A 346 -18.97 -32.29 12.36
CA ASP A 346 -20.39 -32.12 12.04
C ASP A 346 -20.90 -33.21 11.12
N GLU A 347 -22.22 -33.36 11.06
CA GLU A 347 -22.91 -34.23 10.09
C GLU A 347 -22.96 -33.62 8.66
N LYS A 348 -22.55 -32.35 8.48
CA LYS A 348 -22.55 -31.63 7.20
C LYS A 348 -21.16 -31.58 6.55
N ILE A 349 -20.39 -32.65 6.65
CA ILE A 349 -19.12 -32.79 5.96
C ILE A 349 -19.42 -33.31 4.54
N GLN A 350 -19.07 -32.56 3.50
CA GLN A 350 -19.08 -33.08 2.13
C GLN A 350 -17.73 -33.74 1.86
N TYR A 351 -17.76 -35.05 1.62
CA TYR A 351 -16.59 -35.88 1.28
C TYR A 351 -16.14 -35.72 -0.17
#